data_AF-A0A7V9ZMG5-F1
#
_entry.id   AF-A0A7V9ZMG5-F1
#
_cell.length_a   1.000
_cell.length_b   1.000
_cell.length_c   1.000
_cell.angle_alpha   90.00
_cell.angle_beta   90.00
_cell.angle_gamma   90.00
#
_symmetry.space_group_name_H-M   'P 1'
#
loop_
_entity.id
_entity.type
_entity.pdbx_description
1 polymer ?
#
loop_
_entity_poly.entity_id
_entity_poly.type
_entity_poly.pdbx_seq_one_letter_code
_entity_poly.pdbx_strand_id
1 'polypeptide(L)'
;SMEENGLKVSHIQLPAQELMSTQNELNQEKVMGMVTAAKAGQFNPCSVEIIVSSDAHVLDGHHRWAACTELKMPIKVAVINTPIQNLLDLANGFEGVTHQGLNHFSKK
;
A
#
# COMPACT_ATOMS: atom_id res chain seq x y z
N SER A 1 10.63 -16.48 -4.62
CA SER A 1 9.25 -15.99 -4.62
C SER A 1 8.75 -16.13 -3.19
N MET A 2 8.59 -15.03 -2.47
CA MET A 2 8.15 -15.09 -1.07
C MET A 2 6.64 -15.25 -1.05
N GLU A 3 6.20 -16.50 -0.86
CA GLU A 3 4.82 -16.87 -0.62
C GLU A 3 4.58 -16.90 0.90
N GLU A 4 4.38 -15.74 1.51
CA GLU A 4 3.74 -15.69 2.82
C GLU A 4 2.24 -15.47 2.59
N ASN A 5 1.44 -16.49 2.90
CA ASN A 5 -0.02 -16.61 2.75
C ASN A 5 -0.59 -17.06 1.39
N GLY A 6 0.24 -17.50 0.42
CA GLY A 6 -0.26 -18.01 -0.88
C GLY A 6 -0.90 -16.94 -1.78
N LEU A 7 -0.81 -15.67 -1.39
CA LEU A 7 -1.22 -14.53 -2.20
C LEU A 7 -0.13 -14.23 -3.23
N LYS A 8 -0.50 -14.27 -4.52
CA LYS A 8 0.43 -13.94 -5.60
C LYS A 8 0.70 -12.44 -5.61
N VAL A 9 1.97 -12.05 -5.55
CA VAL A 9 2.41 -10.65 -5.62
C VAL A 9 3.16 -10.41 -6.93
N SER A 10 2.83 -9.31 -7.61
CA SER A 10 3.52 -8.85 -8.82
C SER A 10 4.08 -7.46 -8.61
N HIS A 11 5.32 -7.21 -9.02
CA HIS A 11 5.98 -5.91 -8.88
C HIS A 11 6.00 -5.20 -10.23
N ILE A 12 5.33 -4.05 -10.32
CA ILE A 12 5.23 -3.26 -11.55
C ILE A 12 5.39 -1.76 -11.26
N GLN A 13 5.53 -0.97 -12.30
CA GLN A 13 5.49 0.49 -12.22
C GLN A 13 4.41 1.01 -13.15
N LEU A 14 3.51 1.84 -12.63
CA LEU A 14 2.40 2.42 -13.40
C LEU A 14 2.14 3.88 -13.02
N PRO A 15 1.39 4.64 -13.84
CA PRO A 15 1.00 6.02 -13.50
C PRO A 15 0.20 6.06 -12.19
N ALA A 16 0.59 6.92 -11.25
CA ALA A 16 -0.09 7.02 -9.96
C ALA A 16 -1.58 7.38 -10.10
N GLN A 17 -1.97 8.08 -11.16
CA GLN A 17 -3.35 8.48 -11.44
C GLN A 17 -4.27 7.31 -11.80
N GLU A 18 -3.73 6.14 -12.14
CA GLU A 18 -4.53 4.94 -12.44
C GLU A 18 -4.96 4.19 -11.17
N LEU A 19 -4.45 4.58 -10.00
CA LEU A 19 -4.77 3.97 -8.72
C LEU A 19 -5.85 4.74 -7.99
N MET A 20 -6.61 4.03 -7.16
CA MET A 20 -7.70 4.57 -6.34
C MET A 20 -7.34 4.50 -4.86
N SER A 21 -7.74 5.52 -4.10
CA SER A 21 -7.61 5.50 -2.65
C SER A 21 -8.64 4.57 -2.01
N THR A 22 -8.24 3.85 -0.98
CA THR A 22 -9.15 3.11 -0.09
C THR A 22 -9.48 3.88 1.18
N GLN A 23 -8.63 4.83 1.54
CA GLN A 23 -8.76 5.67 2.72
C GLN A 23 -9.17 7.08 2.32
N ASN A 24 -10.05 7.69 3.11
CA ASN A 24 -10.47 9.07 2.92
C ASN A 24 -9.55 10.08 3.65
N GLU A 25 -8.69 9.61 4.56
CA GLU A 25 -7.87 10.47 5.42
C GLU A 25 -6.42 10.61 4.93
N LEU A 26 -6.23 11.54 4.00
CA LEU A 26 -4.89 11.98 3.59
C LEU A 26 -4.51 13.25 4.36
N ASN A 27 -3.37 13.21 5.06
CA ASN A 27 -2.80 14.40 5.66
C ASN A 27 -2.11 15.23 4.55
N GLN A 28 -2.75 16.33 4.17
CA GLN A 28 -2.27 17.20 3.09
C GLN A 28 -0.89 17.79 3.38
N GLU A 29 -0.58 18.13 4.64
CA GLU A 29 0.74 18.66 5.02
C GLU A 29 1.85 17.64 4.76
N LYS A 30 1.63 16.37 5.09
CA LYS A 30 2.58 15.28 4.80
C LYS A 30 2.78 15.09 3.30
N VAL A 31 1.70 15.11 2.52
CA VAL A 31 1.76 14.99 1.05
C VAL A 31 2.57 16.14 0.46
N MET A 32 2.26 17.38 0.83
CA MET A 32 2.96 18.56 0.33
C MET A 32 4.42 18.61 0.78
N GLY A 33 4.73 18.13 1.98
CA GLY A 33 6.10 17.95 2.45
C GLY A 33 6.89 17.00 1.54
N MET A 34 6.31 15.85 1.17
CA MET A 34 6.94 14.91 0.23
C MET A 34 7.13 15.52 -1.17
N VAL A 35 6.12 16.22 -1.68
CA VAL A 35 6.19 16.90 -2.99
C VAL A 35 7.30 17.96 -2.98
N THR A 36 7.41 18.73 -1.91
CA THR A 36 8.43 19.78 -1.76
C THR A 36 9.83 19.18 -1.70
N ALA A 37 10.04 18.15 -0.88
CA ALA A 37 11.31 17.43 -0.80
C ALA A 37 11.72 16.80 -2.14
N ALA A 38 10.75 16.29 -2.91
CA ALA A 38 10.98 15.76 -4.25
C ALA A 38 11.40 16.82 -5.25
N LYS A 39 10.71 17.96 -5.28
CA LYS A 39 11.07 19.09 -6.15
C LYS A 39 12.44 19.69 -5.78
N ALA A 40 12.84 19.60 -4.51
CA ALA A 40 14.16 20.00 -4.04
C ALA A 40 15.25 18.95 -4.29
N GLY A 41 14.92 17.79 -4.88
CA GLY A 41 15.87 16.72 -5.18
C GLY A 41 16.37 15.95 -3.94
N GLN A 42 15.72 16.11 -2.79
CA GLN A 42 16.14 15.51 -1.53
C GLN A 42 15.62 14.09 -1.35
N PHE A 43 14.43 13.79 -1.90
CA PHE A 43 13.78 12.49 -1.74
C PHE A 43 12.80 12.22 -2.88
N ASN A 44 12.81 11.00 -3.44
CA ASN A 44 11.83 10.60 -4.46
C ASN A 44 10.76 9.68 -3.85
N PRO A 45 9.55 10.18 -3.52
CA PRO A 45 8.48 9.36 -2.93
C PRO A 45 8.02 8.22 -3.85
N CYS A 46 8.16 8.35 -5.16
CA CYS A 46 7.66 7.39 -6.16
C CYS A 46 8.64 6.25 -6.43
N SER A 47 9.86 6.35 -5.90
CA SER A 47 10.87 5.30 -5.98
C SER A 47 10.68 4.22 -4.92
N VAL A 48 9.87 4.50 -3.90
CA VAL A 48 9.51 3.59 -2.81
C VAL A 48 8.22 2.87 -3.17
N GLU A 49 8.24 1.55 -3.05
CA GLU A 49 7.11 0.70 -3.39
C GLU A 49 5.91 0.95 -2.46
N ILE A 50 4.70 0.88 -3.03
CA ILE A 50 3.42 0.87 -2.31
C ILE A 50 2.70 -0.46 -2.55
N ILE A 51 1.71 -0.78 -1.73
CA ILE A 51 0.94 -2.01 -1.86
C ILE A 51 -0.41 -1.67 -2.48
N VAL A 52 -0.78 -2.39 -3.54
CA VAL A 52 -2.05 -2.22 -4.24
C VAL A 52 -2.76 -3.55 -4.41
N SER A 53 -4.07 -3.52 -4.49
CA SER A 53 -4.91 -4.67 -4.83
C SER A 53 -4.94 -4.93 -6.33
N SER A 54 -5.48 -6.09 -6.73
CA SER A 54 -5.63 -6.46 -8.15
C SER A 54 -6.62 -5.58 -8.91
N ASP A 55 -7.51 -4.88 -8.19
CA ASP A 55 -8.48 -3.92 -8.72
C ASP A 55 -8.03 -2.46 -8.54
N ALA A 56 -6.70 -2.23 -8.52
CA ALA A 56 -6.04 -0.93 -8.57
C ALA A 56 -6.32 0.01 -7.38
N HIS A 57 -6.62 -0.54 -6.21
CA HIS A 57 -6.77 0.24 -4.99
C HIS A 57 -5.52 0.20 -4.12
N VAL A 58 -5.13 1.34 -3.56
CA VAL A 58 -3.99 1.44 -2.63
C VAL A 58 -4.36 0.82 -1.29
N LEU A 59 -3.67 -0.24 -0.88
CA LEU A 59 -3.81 -0.85 0.44
C LEU A 59 -2.92 -0.15 1.48
N ASP A 60 -1.68 0.17 1.12
CA ASP A 60 -0.73 0.88 1.98
C ASP A 60 0.14 1.84 1.15
N GLY A 61 0.52 2.97 1.75
CA GLY A 61 1.35 4.00 1.13
C GLY A 61 0.58 5.19 0.54
N HIS A 62 -0.63 5.50 1.02
CA HIS A 62 -1.52 6.53 0.46
C HIS A 62 -0.90 7.93 0.37
N HIS A 63 -0.09 8.38 1.35
CA HIS A 63 0.58 9.69 1.24
C HIS A 63 1.63 9.72 0.12
N ARG A 64 2.33 8.60 -0.12
CA ARG A 64 3.29 8.49 -1.23
C ARG A 64 2.56 8.47 -2.56
N TRP A 65 1.50 7.66 -2.66
CA TRP A 65 0.62 7.65 -3.82
C TRP A 65 0.10 9.06 -4.15
N ALA A 66 -0.47 9.76 -3.16
CA ALA A 66 -0.96 11.12 -3.32
C ALA A 66 0.14 12.09 -3.77
N ALA A 67 1.34 12.01 -3.17
CA ALA A 67 2.48 12.83 -3.60
C ALA A 67 2.90 12.53 -5.05
N CYS A 68 2.88 11.27 -5.47
CA CYS A 68 3.21 10.85 -6.84
C CYS A 68 2.17 11.26 -7.86
N THR A 69 0.89 11.26 -7.47
CA THR A 69 -0.22 11.81 -8.26
C THR A 69 -0.01 13.31 -8.50
N GLU A 70 0.33 14.08 -7.47
CA GLU A 70 0.66 15.51 -7.57
C GLU A 70 1.90 15.78 -8.43
N LEU A 71 2.95 14.96 -8.29
CA LEU A 71 4.17 15.05 -9.09
C LEU A 71 4.00 14.56 -10.53
N LYS A 72 2.87 13.90 -10.84
CA LYS A 72 2.59 13.22 -12.11
C LYS A 72 3.67 12.22 -12.50
N MET A 73 4.17 11.48 -11.51
CA MET A 73 5.25 10.52 -11.68
C MET A 73 4.73 9.08 -11.54
N PRO A 74 5.28 8.13 -12.32
CA PRO A 74 4.96 6.72 -12.15
C PRO A 74 5.50 6.20 -10.82
N ILE A 75 4.73 5.35 -10.16
CA ILE A 75 5.04 4.80 -8.83
C ILE A 75 5.29 3.29 -8.90
N LYS A 76 6.24 2.80 -8.11
CA LYS A 76 6.46 1.36 -7.94
C LYS A 76 5.36 0.76 -7.06
N VAL A 77 4.80 -0.36 -7.49
CA VAL A 77 3.74 -1.04 -6.74
C VAL A 77 4.02 -2.54 -6.63
N ALA A 78 3.69 -3.09 -5.47
CA ALA A 78 3.45 -4.50 -5.26
C ALA A 78 1.93 -4.74 -5.37
N VAL A 79 1.51 -5.37 -6.47
CA VAL A 79 0.13 -5.79 -6.72
C VAL A 79 -0.10 -7.12 -6.04
N ILE A 80 -0.97 -7.14 -5.04
CA ILE A 80 -1.51 -8.37 -4.48
C ILE A 80 -2.65 -8.83 -5.38
N ASN A 81 -2.60 -10.06 -5.89
CA ASN A 81 -3.61 -10.64 -6.78
C ASN A 81 -4.92 -11.00 -6.06
N THR A 82 -5.50 -10.02 -5.37
CA THR A 82 -6.70 -10.11 -4.55
C THR A 82 -7.43 -8.76 -4.59
N PRO A 83 -8.77 -8.73 -4.74
CA PRO A 83 -9.56 -7.50 -4.67
C PRO A 83 -9.43 -6.81 -3.31
N ILE A 84 -9.57 -5.49 -3.29
CA ILE A 84 -9.32 -4.71 -2.08
C ILE A 84 -10.22 -5.07 -0.91
N GLN A 85 -11.50 -5.36 -1.17
CA GLN A 85 -12.44 -5.71 -0.11
C GLN A 85 -11.97 -6.94 0.68
N ASN A 86 -11.50 -7.97 -0.03
CA ASN A 86 -10.97 -9.18 0.62
C ASN A 86 -9.70 -8.88 1.41
N LEU A 87 -8.85 -7.95 0.95
CA LEU A 87 -7.65 -7.54 1.68
C LEU A 87 -8.00 -6.76 2.95
N LEU A 88 -8.99 -5.88 2.89
CA LEU A 88 -9.51 -5.16 4.05
C LEU A 88 -10.17 -6.12 5.05
N ASP A 89 -10.94 -7.10 4.57
CA ASP A 89 -11.57 -8.13 5.41
C ASP A 89 -10.52 -9.01 6.09
N LEU A 90 -9.43 -9.37 5.39
CA LEU A 90 -8.30 -10.05 5.99
C LEU A 90 -7.63 -9.19 7.06
N ALA A 91 -7.33 -7.91 6.76
CA ALA A 91 -6.70 -6.99 7.72
C ALA A 91 -7.56 -6.78 8.98
N ASN A 92 -8.86 -6.55 8.81
CA ASN A 92 -9.83 -6.42 9.91
C ASN A 92 -10.02 -7.75 10.66
N GLY A 93 -10.00 -8.87 9.95
CA GLY A 93 -10.05 -10.20 10.52
C GLY A 93 -8.87 -10.47 11.45
N PHE A 94 -7.66 -10.02 11.08
CA PHE A 94 -6.48 -10.08 11.95
C PHE A 94 -6.60 -9.19 13.20
N GLU A 95 -7.21 -8.00 13.11
CA GLU A 95 -7.52 -7.17 14.30
C GLU A 95 -8.54 -7.85 15.23
N GLY A 96 -9.45 -8.67 14.68
CA GLY A 96 -10.37 -9.52 15.46
C GLY A 96 -9.71 -10.70 16.18
N VAL A 97 -8.47 -11.09 15.83
CA VAL A 97 -7.73 -12.20 16.48
C VAL A 97 -6.82 -11.71 17.64
N THR A 98 -6.80 -10.42 17.96
CA THR A 98 -6.22 -9.93 19.22
C THR A 98 -7.18 -10.12 20.39
N HIS A 99 -7.33 -11.38 20.87
CA HIS A 99 -7.24 -11.74 22.31
C HIS A 99 -7.52 -13.22 22.66
N GLN A 100 -7.81 -14.14 21.72
CA GLN A 100 -8.03 -15.57 22.08
C GLN A 100 -7.42 -16.60 21.13
N GLY A 101 -6.29 -16.29 20.48
CA GLY A 101 -5.66 -17.22 19.52
C GLY A 101 -4.18 -17.59 19.75
N LEU A 102 -3.43 -16.83 20.53
CA LEU A 102 -1.97 -17.01 20.67
C LEU A 102 -1.56 -17.98 21.80
N ASN A 103 -2.36 -19.01 22.08
CA ASN A 103 -2.03 -20.08 23.05
C ASN A 103 -2.15 -21.49 22.45
N HIS A 104 -1.74 -21.71 21.19
CA HIS A 104 -1.62 -23.08 20.69
C HIS A 104 -0.42 -23.41 19.77
N PHE A 105 0.57 -22.53 19.60
CA PHE A 105 1.82 -22.94 18.95
C PHE A 105 2.90 -23.28 19.99
N SER A 106 2.59 -24.29 20.81
CA SER A 106 3.64 -25.10 21.43
C SER A 106 3.11 -26.52 21.59
N LYS A 107 3.35 -27.33 20.55
CA LYS A 107 3.69 -28.76 20.57
C LYS A 107 3.50 -29.36 19.18
N LYS A 108 4.61 -29.60 18.49
CA LYS A 108 5.05 -30.96 18.21
C LYS A 108 6.56 -31.02 18.40
#